data_AF-A0A9D0BHY1-F1
#
_entry.id   AF-A0A9D0BHY1-F1
#
_cell.length_a   1.000
_cell.length_b   1.000
_cell.length_c   1.000
_cell.angle_alpha   90.00
_cell.angle_beta   90.00
_cell.angle_gamma   90.00
#
_symmetry.space_group_name_H-M   'P 1'
#
loop_
_entity.id
_entity.type
_entity.pdbx_description
1 polymer ?
#
loop_
_entity_poly.entity_id
_entity_poly.type
_entity_poly.pdbx_seq_one_letter_code
_entity_poly.pdbx_strand_id
1 'polypeptide(L)' 'MDTVQTASAPQTNATVMASAGTGKTWLLVTRLIRLLLSGADPGAILAVTFTRKAAAEMQ' A
#
# COMPACT_ATOMS: atom_id res chain seq x y z
N MET A 1 -13.23 -6.99 -11.74
CA MET A 1 -13.55 -6.36 -10.44
C MET A 1 -12.74 -7.11 -9.38
N ASP A 2 -12.14 -6.44 -8.39
CA ASP A 2 -11.47 -7.02 -7.19
C ASP A 2 -9.93 -7.11 -7.08
N THR A 3 -9.12 -6.76 -8.08
CA THR A 3 -7.64 -6.74 -7.90
C THR A 3 -7.20 -5.73 -6.85
N VAL A 4 -7.78 -4.52 -6.86
CA VAL A 4 -7.47 -3.47 -5.88
C VAL A 4 -7.92 -3.84 -4.48
N GLN A 5 -9.12 -4.42 -4.35
CA GLN A 5 -9.67 -4.85 -3.07
C GLN A 5 -8.83 -5.96 -2.45
N THR A 6 -8.47 -6.97 -3.25
CA THR A 6 -7.62 -8.09 -2.83
C THR A 6 -6.20 -7.61 -2.49
N ALA A 7 -5.62 -6.73 -3.30
CA ALA A 7 -4.25 -6.25 -3.09
C ALA A 7 -4.10 -5.32 -1.88
N SER A 8 -5.17 -4.64 -1.48
CA SER A 8 -5.17 -3.78 -0.28
C SER A 8 -5.69 -4.49 0.98
N ALA A 9 -6.13 -5.76 0.87
CA ALA A 9 -6.55 -6.54 2.02
C ALA A 9 -5.35 -6.92 2.91
N PRO A 10 -5.38 -6.66 4.22
CA PRO A 10 -4.21 -6.82 5.08
C PRO A 10 -3.76 -8.28 5.26
N GLN A 11 -4.68 -9.23 5.05
CA GLN A 11 -4.45 -10.66 5.27
C GLN A 11 -3.84 -11.41 4.08
N THR A 12 -3.57 -10.71 2.98
CA THR A 12 -3.07 -11.33 1.74
C THR A 12 -1.78 -10.66 1.30
N ASN A 13 -0.86 -11.45 0.77
CA ASN A 13 0.25 -10.93 -0.01
C ASN A 13 -0.21 -10.74 -1.46
N ALA A 14 0.20 -9.65 -2.09
CA ALA A 14 -0.23 -9.32 -3.44
C ALA A 14 0.91 -8.73 -4.27
N THR A 15 0.99 -9.15 -5.53
CA THR A 15 1.82 -8.52 -6.55
C THR A 15 0.90 -7.74 -7.48
N VAL A 16 1.19 -6.44 -7.66
CA VAL A 16 0.38 -5.57 -8.51
C VAL A 16 1.21 -5.08 -9.69
N MET A 17 0.81 -5.48 -10.90
CA MET A 17 1.33 -4.89 -12.13
C MET A 17 0.46 -3.69 -12.50
N ALA A 18 1.08 -2.52 -12.64
CA ALA A 18 0.36 -1.26 -12.82
C ALA A 18 1.18 -0.22 -13.60
N SER A 19 0.57 0.34 -14.65
CA SER A 19 1.15 1.39 -15.49
C SER A 19 1.36 2.70 -14.73
N ALA A 20 2.12 3.64 -15.30
CA ALA A 20 2.23 4.99 -14.75
C ALA A 20 0.84 5.65 -14.62
N GLY A 21 0.61 6.41 -13.54
CA GLY A 21 -0.64 7.14 -13.32
C GLY A 21 -1.85 6.31 -12.87
N THR A 22 -1.75 4.98 -12.73
CA THR A 22 -2.91 4.12 -12.38
C THR A 22 -3.18 3.97 -10.88
N GLY A 23 -2.71 4.91 -10.04
CA GLY A 23 -3.04 4.94 -8.61
C GLY A 23 -2.26 3.97 -7.70
N LYS A 24 -1.05 3.53 -8.07
CA LYS A 24 -0.21 2.66 -7.23
C LYS A 24 0.05 3.22 -5.83
N THR A 25 0.35 4.52 -5.73
CA THR A 25 0.55 5.20 -4.44
C THR A 25 -0.71 5.12 -3.59
N TRP A 26 -1.87 5.43 -4.17
CA TRP A 26 -3.16 5.33 -3.48
C TRP A 26 -3.46 3.90 -2.99
N LEU A 27 -3.13 2.88 -3.78
CA LEU A 27 -3.28 1.47 -3.38
C LEU A 27 -2.41 1.12 -2.17
N LEU A 28 -1.14 1.56 -2.17
CA LEU A 28 -0.21 1.32 -1.06
C LEU A 28 -0.65 2.07 0.21
N VAL A 29 -1.09 3.33 0.10
CA VAL A 29 -1.64 4.10 1.22
C VAL A 29 -2.90 3.45 1.78
N THR A 30 -3.81 2.99 0.90
CA THR A 30 -5.02 2.28 1.33
C THR A 30 -4.69 0.98 2.07
N ARG A 31 -3.67 0.24 1.61
CA ARG A 31 -3.19 -0.96 2.30
C ARG A 31 -2.60 -0.63 3.67
N LEU A 32 -1.81 0.43 3.77
CA LEU A 32 -1.25 0.92 5.04
C LEU A 32 -2.36 1.23 6.05
N ILE A 33 -3.37 2.01 5.62
CA ILE A 33 -4.54 2.35 6.45
C ILE A 33 -5.28 1.09 6.90
N ARG A 34 -5.49 0.12 5.99
CA ARG A 34 -6.16 -1.14 6.33
C ARG A 34 -5.38 -1.99 7.32
N LEU A 35 -4.06 -2.02 7.24
CA LEU A 35 -3.20 -2.69 8.24
C LEU A 35 -3.36 -2.05 9.62
N LEU A 36 -3.29 -0.71 9.68
CA LEU A 36 -3.47 0.04 10.92
C LEU A 36 -4.87 -0.17 11.53
N LEU A 37 -5.92 -0.10 10.71
CA LEU A 37 -7.30 -0.37 11.14
C LEU A 37 -7.51 -1.83 11.58
N SER A 38 -6.69 -2.77 11.09
CA SER A 38 -6.68 -4.16 11.55
C SER A 38 -5.89 -4.38 12.86
N GLY A 39 -5.35 -3.32 13.45
CA GLY A 39 -4.63 -3.37 14.73
C GLY A 39 -3.13 -3.63 14.61
N ALA A 40 -2.54 -3.49 13.42
CA ALA A 40 -1.10 -3.58 13.27
C ALA A 40 -0.41 -2.42 14.03
N ASP A 41 0.64 -2.74 14.80
CA ASP A 41 1.53 -1.73 15.37
C ASP A 41 2.19 -0.93 14.22
N PRO A 42 2.05 0.41 14.18
CA PRO A 42 2.72 1.23 13.17
C PRO A 42 4.22 0.96 13.07
N GLY A 43 4.90 0.68 14.19
CA GLY A 43 6.34 0.38 14.23
C GLY A 43 6.70 -0.97 13.57
N ALA A 44 5.72 -1.85 13.37
CA ALA A 44 5.90 -3.14 12.72
C ALA A 44 5.67 -3.10 11.19
N ILE A 45 5.31 -1.93 10.62
CA ILE A 45 5.04 -1.79 9.18
C ILE A 45 6.22 -1.10 8.48
N LEU A 46 6.85 -1.81 7.54
CA LEU A 46 7.89 -1.26 6.67
C LEU A 46 7.33 -0.97 5.26
N ALA A 47 7.30 0.30 4.88
CA ALA A 47 7.01 0.74 3.52
C ALA A 47 8.30 1.23 2.84
N VAL A 48 8.60 0.71 1.65
CA VAL A 48 9.81 1.06 0.88
C VAL A 48 9.43 1.53 -0.52
N THR A 49 10.11 2.57 -0.99
CA THR A 49 9.95 3.09 -2.36
C THR A 49 11.33 3.39 -2.96
N PHE A 50 11.41 3.42 -4.29
CA PHE A 50 12.69 3.63 -4.98
C PHE A 50 13.21 5.07 -4.89
N THR A 51 12.34 6.06 -4.67
CA THR A 51 12.72 7.47 -4.67
C THR A 51 12.26 8.18 -3.41
N ARG A 52 13.04 9.15 -2.95
CA ARG A 52 12.65 10.02 -1.83
C ARG A 52 11.33 10.75 -2.08
N LYS A 53 11.06 11.17 -3.33
CA LYS A 53 9.80 11.83 -3.69
C LYS A 53 8.60 10.92 -3.43
N ALA A 54 8.66 9.67 -3.87
CA ALA A 54 7.58 8.71 -3.66
C ALA A 54 7.40 8.33 -2.17
N ALA A 55 8.49 8.27 -1.40
CA ALA A 55 8.40 8.09 0.06
C ALA A 55 7.71 9.28 0.74
N ALA A 56 8.03 10.51 0.32
CA ALA A 56 7.43 11.73 0.88
C ALA A 56 5.92 11.85 0.58
N GLU A 57 5.44 11.28 -0.54
CA GLU A 57 3.99 11.19 -0.82
C GLU A 57 3.23 10.26 0.14
N MET A 58 3.93 9.48 0.98
CA MET A 58 3.35 8.51 1.92
C MET A 58 3.47 8.93 3.39
N GLN A 59 4.08 10.07 3.70
CA GLN A 59 4.16 10.62 5.06
C GLN A 59 2.87 11.31 5.45
#